data_AF-A0A3B1E674-F1
#
_entry.id   AF-A0A3B1E674-F1
#
_cell.length_a   1.000
_cell.length_b   1.000
_cell.length_c   1.000
_cell.angle_alpha   90.00
_cell.angle_beta   90.00
_cell.angle_gamma   90.00
#
_symmetry.space_group_name_H-M   'P 1'
#
loop_
_entity.id
_entity.type
_entity.pdbx_description
1 polymer ?
#
loop_
_entity_poly.entity_id
_entity_poly.type
_entity_poly.pdbx_seq_one_letter_code
_entity_poly.pdbx_strand_id
1 'polypeptide(L)'
;MEGHPDQAELKPSGGTLTLDGTETTEDDLLDMITSLEARLGDVRELHQEQQSLEVELDDLHADLDARAAELEQREQILNESSTEMHSERAAVEAERRALTDQQAEVQRRRDELEAKEREAGERLHNVDEMQAKLEAAEAALRTERKRREAEAETFRREQEDLVRREAELAAHAAEQGKDTPEITALAAQLAEAQKLATQRAADAEKRAAEAQQRTLELESRCKDLAGECGLVRKALQGSREQIQRVEQELPQRIYKQQLREQRTLVAQRTVVTAMTWICVAVTMGAAGLAGVNGAIGEASLMLGFAFAAFFFGSQAIAGRLFDAPAIAIGLIGASFGWWFPMWSAAVAQALETWAIPTGPLPAAIIAQLPIGVAVATAGLTLSIGLFALTWSGKLLVQVGFVSVLAGGLALFPDDSGFAISAAAVIWIAVTGAGLTRWAVRVASKAAPVTTAVPQVSQVSVAPGRPV
;
A
#
# COMPACT_ATOMS: atom_id res chain seq x y z
N MET A 1 12.07 -119.02 19.83
CA MET A 1 10.64 -119.36 19.89
C MET A 1 10.38 -120.23 18.68
N GLU A 2 10.65 -121.53 18.80
CA GLU A 2 9.73 -122.55 19.35
C GLU A 2 8.59 -122.84 18.38
N GLY A 3 8.57 -124.07 17.84
CA GLY A 3 7.54 -124.57 16.95
C GLY A 3 8.02 -125.80 16.18
N HIS A 4 8.17 -126.91 16.89
CA HIS A 4 8.49 -128.24 16.38
C HIS A 4 7.24 -128.88 15.68
N PRO A 5 7.31 -130.10 15.13
CA PRO A 5 6.83 -130.50 13.80
C PRO A 5 5.50 -131.28 13.84
N ASP A 6 4.94 -131.62 12.67
CA ASP A 6 4.02 -132.75 12.57
C ASP A 6 4.45 -133.68 11.42
N GLN A 7 5.11 -134.77 11.84
CA GLN A 7 5.27 -136.00 11.08
C GLN A 7 3.90 -136.70 11.02
N ALA A 8 3.43 -137.00 9.82
CA ALA A 8 2.42 -138.02 9.61
C ALA A 8 3.07 -139.24 8.95
N GLU A 9 3.51 -140.16 9.81
CA GLU A 9 3.66 -141.58 9.49
C GLU A 9 2.30 -142.19 9.04
N LEU A 10 2.37 -143.43 8.55
CA LEU A 10 1.27 -144.38 8.22
C LEU A 10 0.97 -144.43 6.71
N LYS A 11 0.95 -145.57 6.02
CA LYS A 11 1.07 -147.00 6.36
C LYS A 11 1.16 -147.76 5.02
N PRO A 12 2.02 -148.79 4.86
CA PRO A 12 1.97 -149.69 3.72
C PRO A 12 0.83 -150.71 3.93
N SER A 13 -0.21 -150.63 3.11
CA SER A 13 -1.25 -151.66 2.96
C SER A 13 -0.98 -152.34 1.61
N GLY A 14 -0.38 -153.53 1.53
CA GLY A 14 -0.77 -154.73 2.27
C GLY A 14 -2.00 -155.39 1.63
N GLY A 15 -2.04 -155.49 0.30
CA GLY A 15 -3.13 -156.09 -0.48
C GLY A 15 -2.65 -157.32 -1.26
N THR A 16 -3.20 -158.46 -0.89
CA THR A 16 -2.79 -159.83 -1.22
C THR A 16 -3.13 -160.23 -2.65
N LEU A 17 -2.14 -160.79 -3.35
CA LEU A 17 -2.28 -161.55 -4.60
C LEU A 17 -3.16 -162.79 -4.39
N THR A 18 -4.14 -163.00 -5.26
CA THR A 18 -4.68 -164.33 -5.57
C THR A 18 -4.38 -164.62 -7.04
N LEU A 19 -3.36 -165.45 -7.26
CA LEU A 19 -2.99 -166.07 -8.54
C LEU A 19 -4.06 -167.11 -8.88
N ASP A 20 -4.84 -166.82 -9.91
CA ASP A 20 -5.79 -167.77 -10.49
C ASP A 20 -5.07 -168.64 -11.52
N GLY A 21 -5.40 -169.93 -11.51
CA GLY A 21 -4.63 -170.97 -12.14
C GLY A 21 -4.66 -170.93 -13.66
N THR A 22 -3.49 -170.82 -14.26
CA THR A 22 -3.20 -171.29 -15.61
C THR A 22 -1.81 -171.90 -15.59
N GLU A 23 -1.71 -173.15 -16.05
CA GLU A 23 -0.45 -173.87 -16.28
C GLU A 23 0.43 -173.00 -17.19
N THR A 24 1.33 -172.26 -16.56
CA THR A 24 2.33 -171.41 -17.22
C THR A 24 3.42 -172.35 -17.70
N THR A 25 3.41 -172.59 -19.00
CA THR A 25 4.50 -173.29 -19.68
C THR A 25 5.80 -172.51 -19.47
N GLU A 26 6.94 -173.20 -19.46
CA GLU A 26 8.27 -172.60 -19.22
C GLU A 26 8.54 -171.37 -20.12
N ASP A 27 7.95 -171.35 -21.32
CA ASP A 27 7.94 -170.21 -22.25
C ASP A 27 7.17 -168.98 -21.71
N ASP A 28 6.06 -169.13 -20.99
CA ASP A 28 5.30 -168.01 -20.40
C ASP A 28 6.04 -167.36 -19.23
N LEU A 29 6.79 -168.16 -18.47
CA LEU A 29 7.67 -167.65 -17.41
C LEU A 29 8.84 -166.89 -18.02
N LEU A 30 9.40 -167.35 -19.13
CA LEU A 30 10.43 -166.62 -19.88
C LEU A 30 9.88 -165.33 -20.47
N ASP A 31 8.66 -165.31 -21.03
CA ASP A 31 8.03 -164.10 -21.54
C ASP A 31 7.70 -163.10 -20.41
N MET A 32 7.30 -163.60 -19.25
CA MET A 32 7.06 -162.78 -18.05
C MET A 32 8.36 -162.23 -17.47
N ILE A 33 9.45 -163.02 -17.46
CA ILE A 33 10.80 -162.55 -17.12
C ILE A 33 11.24 -161.48 -18.11
N THR A 34 11.06 -161.68 -19.41
CA THR A 34 11.43 -160.72 -20.47
C THR A 34 10.61 -159.43 -20.34
N SER A 35 9.31 -159.55 -20.03
CA SER A 35 8.41 -158.41 -19.76
C SER A 35 8.76 -157.68 -18.46
N LEU A 36 9.13 -158.41 -17.41
CA LEU A 36 9.59 -157.83 -16.14
C LEU A 36 10.94 -157.15 -16.31
N GLU A 37 11.87 -157.71 -17.08
CA GLU A 37 13.16 -157.11 -17.42
C GLU A 37 12.98 -155.85 -18.27
N ALA A 38 12.06 -155.86 -19.25
CA ALA A 38 11.69 -154.68 -20.01
C ALA A 38 11.08 -153.58 -19.12
N ARG A 39 10.12 -153.93 -18.25
CA ARG A 39 9.53 -152.98 -17.28
C ARG A 39 10.55 -152.51 -16.25
N LEU A 40 11.52 -153.33 -15.84
CA LEU A 40 12.62 -152.92 -14.98
C LEU A 40 13.59 -151.98 -15.71
N GLY A 41 13.77 -152.18 -17.02
CA GLY A 41 14.44 -151.25 -17.92
C GLY A 41 13.73 -149.90 -17.92
N ASP A 42 12.43 -149.88 -18.21
CA ASP A 42 11.60 -148.67 -18.23
C ASP A 42 11.59 -147.96 -16.87
N VAL A 43 11.49 -148.71 -15.76
CA VAL A 43 11.53 -148.13 -14.40
C VAL A 43 12.92 -147.56 -14.08
N ARG A 44 14.01 -148.21 -14.52
CA ARG A 44 15.36 -147.65 -14.38
C ARG A 44 15.54 -146.40 -15.22
N GLU A 45 15.01 -146.39 -16.44
CA GLU A 45 15.05 -145.23 -17.34
C GLU A 45 14.23 -144.07 -16.76
N LEU A 46 13.00 -144.32 -16.31
CA LEU A 46 12.16 -143.33 -15.60
C LEU A 46 12.81 -142.85 -14.30
N HIS A 47 13.49 -143.73 -13.56
CA HIS A 47 14.21 -143.32 -12.35
C HIS A 47 15.42 -142.45 -12.68
N GLN A 48 16.13 -142.75 -13.77
CA GLN A 48 17.24 -141.94 -14.26
C GLN A 48 16.75 -140.59 -14.81
N GLU A 49 15.61 -140.58 -15.51
CA GLU A 49 14.94 -139.35 -15.97
C GLU A 49 14.47 -138.52 -14.77
N GLN A 50 13.84 -139.14 -13.76
CA GLN A 50 13.44 -138.48 -12.52
C GLN A 50 14.64 -137.87 -11.80
N GLN A 51 15.75 -138.62 -11.65
CA GLN A 51 16.98 -138.09 -11.08
C GLN A 51 17.54 -136.92 -11.90
N SER A 52 17.49 -136.99 -13.23
CA SER A 52 17.95 -135.89 -14.08
C SER A 52 17.08 -134.65 -13.97
N LEU A 53 15.75 -134.82 -13.85
CA LEU A 53 14.80 -133.73 -13.63
C LEU A 53 14.92 -133.14 -12.22
N GLU A 54 15.16 -133.97 -11.21
CA GLU A 54 15.44 -133.50 -9.85
C GLU A 54 16.70 -132.63 -9.83
N VAL A 55 17.77 -133.04 -10.51
CA VAL A 55 18.98 -132.22 -10.66
C VAL A 55 18.70 -130.93 -11.43
N GLU A 56 17.97 -130.97 -12.54
CA GLU A 56 17.61 -129.76 -13.30
C GLU A 56 16.73 -128.80 -12.49
N LEU A 57 15.82 -129.33 -11.68
CA LEU A 57 14.93 -128.56 -10.82
C LEU A 57 15.70 -127.93 -9.65
N ASP A 58 16.64 -128.64 -9.06
CA ASP A 58 17.57 -128.11 -8.06
C ASP A 58 18.47 -127.01 -8.65
N ASP A 59 18.99 -127.20 -9.87
CA ASP A 59 19.77 -126.19 -10.59
C ASP A 59 18.93 -124.95 -10.91
N LEU A 60 17.66 -125.13 -11.32
CA LEU A 60 16.75 -124.02 -11.60
C LEU A 60 16.37 -123.27 -10.32
N HIS A 61 16.14 -123.97 -9.21
CA HIS A 61 15.92 -123.35 -7.91
C HIS A 61 17.16 -122.56 -7.46
N ALA A 62 18.36 -123.11 -7.64
CA ALA A 62 19.59 -122.39 -7.33
C ALA A 62 19.77 -121.12 -8.20
N ASP A 63 19.42 -121.16 -9.49
CA ASP A 63 19.44 -119.97 -10.36
C ASP A 63 18.38 -118.94 -9.96
N LEU A 64 17.18 -119.38 -9.57
CA LEU A 64 16.13 -118.49 -9.08
C LEU A 64 16.51 -117.81 -7.76
N ASP A 65 17.09 -118.55 -6.82
CA ASP A 65 17.58 -118.01 -5.55
C ASP A 65 18.73 -117.02 -5.78
N ALA A 66 19.64 -117.32 -6.71
CA ALA A 66 20.72 -116.41 -7.09
C ALA A 66 20.18 -115.10 -7.70
N ARG A 67 19.17 -115.19 -8.58
CA ARG A 67 18.51 -114.01 -9.17
C ARG A 67 17.71 -113.23 -8.14
N ALA A 68 17.05 -113.90 -7.20
CA ALA A 68 16.32 -113.25 -6.12
C ALA A 68 17.27 -112.43 -5.24
N ALA A 69 18.41 -113.01 -4.87
CA ALA A 69 19.46 -112.31 -4.12
C ALA A 69 20.04 -111.12 -4.91
N GLU A 70 20.26 -111.26 -6.22
CA GLU A 70 20.71 -110.14 -7.07
C GLU A 70 19.67 -109.02 -7.14
N LEU A 71 18.38 -109.35 -7.27
CA LEU A 71 17.30 -108.37 -7.28
C LEU A 71 17.19 -107.64 -5.94
N GLU A 72 17.29 -108.34 -4.82
CA GLU A 72 17.30 -107.75 -3.47
C GLU A 72 18.48 -106.79 -3.30
N GLN A 73 19.67 -107.18 -3.77
CA GLN A 73 20.85 -106.31 -3.74
C GLN A 73 20.65 -105.05 -4.61
N ARG A 74 20.08 -105.19 -5.81
CA ARG A 74 19.77 -104.05 -6.68
C ARG A 74 18.72 -103.13 -6.07
N GLU A 75 17.69 -103.69 -5.44
CA GLU A 75 16.68 -102.93 -4.72
C GLU A 75 17.29 -102.14 -3.56
N GLN A 76 18.19 -102.75 -2.80
CA GLN A 76 18.92 -102.06 -1.73
C GLN A 76 19.73 -100.88 -2.27
N ILE A 77 20.51 -101.07 -3.35
CA ILE A 77 21.30 -100.00 -3.97
C ILE A 77 20.39 -98.86 -4.49
N LEU A 78 19.26 -99.20 -5.10
CA LEU A 78 18.30 -98.20 -5.58
C LEU A 78 17.65 -97.43 -4.43
N ASN A 79 17.33 -98.11 -3.32
CA ASN A 79 16.81 -97.46 -2.13
C ASN A 79 17.85 -96.52 -1.49
N GLU A 80 19.10 -96.96 -1.36
CA GLU A 80 20.21 -96.12 -0.87
C GLU A 80 20.40 -94.89 -1.77
N SER A 81 20.49 -95.08 -3.10
CA SER A 81 20.60 -93.97 -4.06
C SER A 81 19.39 -93.02 -4.02
N SER A 82 18.19 -93.54 -3.86
CA SER A 82 16.97 -92.74 -3.69
C SER A 82 17.04 -91.88 -2.42
N THR A 83 17.49 -92.44 -1.30
CA THR A 83 17.66 -91.69 -0.05
C THR A 83 18.72 -90.59 -0.16
N GLU A 84 19.84 -90.86 -0.85
CA GLU A 84 20.89 -89.88 -1.12
C GLU A 84 20.38 -88.72 -1.98
N MET A 85 19.70 -89.01 -3.10
CA MET A 85 19.10 -87.99 -3.95
C MET A 85 18.05 -87.14 -3.20
N HIS A 86 17.24 -87.76 -2.34
CA HIS A 86 16.28 -87.02 -1.51
C HIS A 86 16.99 -86.09 -0.51
N SER A 87 18.10 -86.55 0.09
CA SER A 87 18.92 -85.74 1.00
C SER A 87 19.58 -84.56 0.27
N GLU A 88 20.21 -84.81 -0.89
CA GLU A 88 20.82 -83.75 -1.72
C GLU A 88 19.79 -82.72 -2.17
N ARG A 89 18.62 -83.17 -2.61
CA ARG A 89 17.52 -82.27 -2.97
C ARG A 89 17.08 -81.41 -1.80
N ALA A 90 16.95 -81.98 -0.60
CA ALA A 90 16.60 -81.23 0.60
C ALA A 90 17.67 -80.17 0.94
N ALA A 91 18.96 -80.50 0.78
CA ALA A 91 20.07 -79.56 0.97
C ALA A 91 20.03 -78.41 -0.05
N VAL A 92 19.85 -78.71 -1.34
CA VAL A 92 19.71 -77.69 -2.40
C VAL A 92 18.50 -76.80 -2.17
N GLU A 93 17.36 -77.36 -1.75
CA GLU A 93 16.17 -76.57 -1.41
C GLU A 93 16.41 -75.65 -0.19
N ALA A 94 17.17 -76.11 0.80
CA ALA A 94 17.56 -75.30 1.95
C ALA A 94 18.49 -74.15 1.55
N GLU A 95 19.52 -74.42 0.73
CA GLU A 95 20.42 -73.37 0.20
C GLU A 95 19.66 -72.36 -0.65
N ARG A 96 18.72 -72.81 -1.50
CA ARG A 96 17.89 -71.92 -2.31
C ARG A 96 17.03 -70.99 -1.45
N ARG A 97 16.47 -71.48 -0.34
CA ARG A 97 15.74 -70.64 0.62
C ARG A 97 16.68 -69.62 1.26
N ALA A 98 17.85 -70.06 1.74
CA ALA A 98 18.83 -69.16 2.34
C ALA A 98 19.29 -68.04 1.37
N LEU A 99 19.52 -68.37 0.09
CA LEU A 99 19.86 -67.39 -0.94
C LEU A 99 18.70 -66.41 -1.23
N THR A 100 17.46 -66.91 -1.22
CA THR A 100 16.26 -66.07 -1.40
C THR A 100 16.13 -65.08 -0.24
N ASP A 101 16.34 -65.53 1.01
CA ASP A 101 16.30 -64.68 2.19
C ASP A 101 17.43 -63.64 2.18
N GLN A 102 18.64 -64.03 1.77
CA GLN A 102 19.75 -63.09 1.58
C GLN A 102 19.46 -62.04 0.51
N GLN A 103 18.86 -62.44 -0.61
CA GLN A 103 18.46 -61.52 -1.67
C GLN A 103 17.40 -60.52 -1.17
N ALA A 104 16.43 -60.97 -0.38
CA ALA A 104 15.43 -60.10 0.22
C ALA A 104 16.06 -59.09 1.20
N GLU A 105 17.03 -59.52 2.02
CA GLU A 105 17.75 -58.62 2.94
C GLU A 105 18.60 -57.58 2.20
N VAL A 106 19.28 -57.97 1.12
CA VAL A 106 20.05 -57.05 0.28
C VAL A 106 19.12 -56.01 -0.36
N GLN A 107 17.96 -56.43 -0.88
CA GLN A 107 16.98 -55.51 -1.45
C GLN A 107 16.47 -54.52 -0.40
N ARG A 108 16.13 -55.00 0.82
CA ARG A 108 15.71 -54.13 1.92
C ARG A 108 16.76 -53.08 2.25
N ARG A 109 18.03 -53.48 2.37
CA ARG A 109 19.14 -52.54 2.65
C ARG A 109 19.36 -51.53 1.53
N ARG A 110 19.16 -51.94 0.27
CA ARG A 110 19.22 -51.02 -0.87
C ARG A 110 18.11 -49.98 -0.77
N ASP A 111 16.88 -50.40 -0.52
CA ASP A 111 15.74 -49.48 -0.39
C ASP A 111 15.93 -48.50 0.78
N GLU A 112 16.48 -48.97 1.91
CA GLU A 112 16.85 -48.12 3.05
C GLU A 112 17.96 -47.10 2.70
N LEU A 113 18.97 -47.50 1.93
CA LEU A 113 20.03 -46.59 1.48
C LEU A 113 19.50 -45.55 0.50
N GLU A 114 18.67 -45.94 -0.46
CA GLU A 114 18.02 -45.01 -1.40
C GLU A 114 17.10 -44.01 -0.67
N ALA A 115 16.41 -44.44 0.38
CA ALA A 115 15.63 -43.54 1.22
C ALA A 115 16.50 -42.53 1.98
N LYS A 116 17.62 -42.98 2.57
CA LYS A 116 18.58 -42.10 3.25
C LYS A 116 19.27 -41.13 2.30
N GLU A 117 19.56 -41.55 1.07
CA GLU A 117 20.13 -40.69 0.04
C GLU A 117 19.15 -39.57 -0.35
N ARG A 118 17.87 -39.90 -0.53
CA ARG A 118 16.81 -38.89 -0.77
C ARG A 118 16.70 -37.91 0.39
N GLU A 119 16.67 -38.40 1.63
CA GLU A 119 16.63 -37.54 2.83
C GLU A 119 17.87 -36.63 2.93
N ALA A 120 19.06 -37.15 2.63
CA ALA A 120 20.29 -36.36 2.60
C ALA A 120 20.26 -35.29 1.50
N GLY A 121 19.72 -35.61 0.32
CA GLY A 121 19.51 -34.68 -0.78
C GLY A 121 18.54 -33.55 -0.42
N GLU A 122 17.42 -33.85 0.24
CA GLU A 122 16.46 -32.86 0.73
C GLU A 122 17.09 -31.95 1.79
N ARG A 123 17.87 -32.50 2.73
CA ARG A 123 18.60 -31.73 3.73
C ARG A 123 19.63 -30.80 3.11
N LEU A 124 20.37 -31.27 2.09
CA LEU A 124 21.33 -30.44 1.36
C LEU A 124 20.63 -29.27 0.65
N HIS A 125 19.51 -29.54 -0.03
CA HIS A 125 18.72 -28.49 -0.67
C HIS A 125 18.21 -27.43 0.32
N ASN A 126 17.75 -27.84 1.50
CA ASN A 126 17.33 -26.91 2.55
C ASN A 126 18.50 -26.06 3.07
N VAL A 127 19.69 -26.65 3.24
CA VAL A 127 20.89 -25.89 3.62
C VAL A 127 21.25 -24.85 2.55
N ASP A 128 21.20 -25.22 1.27
CA ASP A 128 21.45 -24.28 0.17
C ASP A 128 20.42 -23.13 0.16
N GLU A 129 19.14 -23.42 0.40
CA GLU A 129 18.08 -22.41 0.50
C GLU A 129 18.32 -21.47 1.70
N MET A 130 18.71 -22.02 2.86
CA MET A 130 19.06 -21.23 4.04
C MET A 130 20.28 -20.34 3.79
N GLN A 131 21.30 -20.85 3.08
CA GLN A 131 22.48 -20.07 2.73
C GLN A 131 22.12 -18.91 1.78
N ALA A 132 21.30 -19.16 0.75
CA ALA A 132 20.83 -18.11 -0.15
C ALA A 132 20.03 -17.02 0.58
N LYS A 133 19.17 -17.41 1.55
CA LYS A 133 18.44 -16.46 2.41
C LYS A 133 19.39 -15.65 3.30
N LEU A 134 20.43 -16.27 3.84
CA LEU A 134 21.43 -15.58 4.67
C LEU A 134 22.22 -14.56 3.85
N GLU A 135 22.68 -14.93 2.65
CA GLU A 135 23.40 -14.03 1.75
C GLU A 135 22.54 -12.83 1.32
N ALA A 136 21.25 -13.07 1.03
CA ALA A 136 20.30 -12.00 0.74
C ALA A 136 20.08 -11.06 1.94
N ALA A 137 19.96 -11.62 3.15
CA ALA A 137 19.82 -10.84 4.39
C ALA A 137 21.08 -10.00 4.69
N GLU A 138 22.28 -10.55 4.47
CA GLU A 138 23.54 -9.80 4.60
C GLU A 138 23.63 -8.66 3.60
N ALA A 139 23.24 -8.89 2.34
CA ALA A 139 23.22 -7.85 1.31
C ALA A 139 22.27 -6.70 1.71
N ALA A 140 21.07 -7.03 2.21
CA ALA A 140 20.10 -6.04 2.71
C ALA A 140 20.62 -5.28 3.94
N LEU A 141 21.31 -5.95 4.87
CA LEU A 141 21.93 -5.27 6.01
C LEU A 141 23.05 -4.32 5.58
N ARG A 142 23.84 -4.70 4.57
CA ARG A 142 24.89 -3.83 4.00
C ARG A 142 24.30 -2.58 3.35
N THR A 143 23.18 -2.68 2.63
CA THR A 143 22.51 -1.52 2.01
C THR A 143 21.90 -0.59 3.06
N GLU A 144 21.20 -1.13 4.06
CA GLU A 144 20.66 -0.34 5.18
C GLU A 144 21.76 0.36 5.98
N ARG A 145 22.91 -0.30 6.20
CA ARG A 145 24.06 0.33 6.86
C ARG A 145 24.59 1.52 6.06
N LYS A 146 24.77 1.38 4.74
CA LYS A 146 25.19 2.49 3.88
C LYS A 146 24.19 3.65 3.89
N ARG A 147 22.88 3.34 3.91
CA ARG A 147 21.82 4.34 4.01
C ARG A 147 21.92 5.13 5.31
N ARG A 148 22.06 4.44 6.44
CA ARG A 148 22.23 5.09 7.76
C ARG A 148 23.51 5.90 7.87
N GLU A 149 24.61 5.42 7.27
CA GLU A 149 25.87 6.18 7.20
C GLU A 149 25.69 7.47 6.39
N ALA A 150 24.98 7.43 5.27
CA ALA A 150 24.65 8.62 4.49
C ALA A 150 23.72 9.59 5.24
N GLU A 151 22.68 9.07 5.92
CA GLU A 151 21.78 9.88 6.76
C GLU A 151 22.53 10.55 7.93
N ALA A 152 23.48 9.84 8.54
CA ALA A 152 24.33 10.39 9.59
C ALA A 152 25.26 11.50 9.06
N GLU A 153 25.79 11.34 7.85
CA GLU A 153 26.60 12.38 7.21
C GLU A 153 25.78 13.63 6.86
N THR A 154 24.54 13.47 6.36
CA THR A 154 23.65 14.60 6.11
C THR A 154 23.31 15.34 7.40
N PHE A 155 23.00 14.61 8.47
CA PHE A 155 22.71 15.21 9.77
C PHE A 155 23.91 15.97 10.34
N ARG A 156 25.13 15.44 10.17
CA ARG A 156 26.37 16.13 10.57
C ARG A 156 26.56 17.44 9.81
N ARG A 157 26.34 17.45 8.49
CA ARG A 157 26.41 18.67 7.67
C ARG A 157 25.36 19.71 8.11
N GLU A 158 24.15 19.27 8.40
CA GLU A 158 23.09 20.15 8.91
C GLU A 158 23.47 20.76 10.28
N GLN A 159 24.10 19.99 11.18
CA GLN A 159 24.61 20.53 12.44
C GLN A 159 25.70 21.58 12.22
N GLU A 160 26.65 21.33 11.32
CA GLU A 160 27.71 22.30 10.97
C GLU A 160 27.11 23.59 10.37
N ASP A 161 26.12 23.47 9.49
CA ASP A 161 25.40 24.61 8.92
C ASP A 161 24.60 25.39 9.98
N LEU A 162 23.97 24.71 10.93
CA LEU A 162 23.27 25.36 12.05
C LEU A 162 24.24 26.14 12.95
N VAL A 163 25.37 25.53 13.30
CA VAL A 163 26.42 26.22 14.08
C VAL A 163 26.95 27.45 13.33
N ARG A 164 27.13 27.34 12.01
CA ARG A 164 27.53 28.49 11.18
C ARG A 164 26.48 29.59 11.19
N ARG A 165 25.19 29.26 11.01
CA ARG A 165 24.09 30.23 11.07
C ARG A 165 23.97 30.88 12.44
N GLU A 166 24.18 30.14 13.52
CA GLU A 166 24.20 30.67 14.88
C GLU A 166 25.34 31.70 15.04
N ALA A 167 26.53 31.40 14.52
CA ALA A 167 27.65 32.34 14.51
C ALA A 167 27.35 33.61 13.66
N GLU A 168 26.72 33.45 12.49
CA GLU A 168 26.29 34.57 11.63
C GLU A 168 25.23 35.44 12.32
N LEU A 169 24.25 34.84 12.99
CA LEU A 169 23.24 35.55 13.78
C LEU A 169 23.84 36.27 14.97
N ALA A 170 24.80 35.65 15.68
CA ALA A 170 25.52 36.29 16.77
C ALA A 170 26.33 37.49 16.29
N ALA A 171 26.96 37.39 15.11
CA ALA A 171 27.68 38.50 14.49
C ALA A 171 26.74 39.66 14.13
N HIS A 172 25.58 39.37 13.52
CA HIS A 172 24.56 40.38 13.22
C HIS A 172 23.98 41.04 14.48
N ALA A 173 23.73 40.27 15.54
CA ALA A 173 23.27 40.82 16.81
C ALA A 173 24.32 41.76 17.42
N ALA A 174 25.61 41.41 17.34
CA ALA A 174 26.70 42.27 17.78
C ALA A 174 26.82 43.54 16.93
N GLU A 175 26.55 43.47 15.63
CA GLU A 175 26.52 44.62 14.72
C GLU A 175 25.36 45.56 15.03
N GLN A 176 24.13 45.04 15.17
CA GLN A 176 22.96 45.84 15.58
C GLN A 176 23.13 46.50 16.96
N GLY A 177 23.85 45.83 17.87
CA GLY A 177 24.22 46.41 19.16
C GLY A 177 25.08 47.68 19.05
N LYS A 178 25.84 47.86 17.95
CA LYS A 178 26.64 49.07 17.70
C LYS A 178 25.79 50.24 17.18
N ASP A 179 24.74 49.97 16.41
CA ASP A 179 23.86 51.01 15.86
C ASP A 179 22.88 51.53 16.93
N THR A 180 22.57 50.70 17.93
CA THR A 180 21.66 51.04 19.02
C THR A 180 22.05 52.34 19.76
N PRO A 181 23.31 52.55 20.21
CA PRO A 181 23.71 53.81 20.84
C PRO A 181 23.58 55.01 19.89
N GLU A 182 23.88 54.85 18.59
CA GLU A 182 23.71 55.92 17.60
C GLU A 182 22.25 56.33 17.44
N ILE A 183 21.33 55.35 17.34
CA ILE A 183 19.89 55.61 17.27
C ILE A 183 19.41 56.28 18.55
N THR A 184 19.87 55.85 19.73
CA THR A 184 19.50 56.50 20.99
C THR A 184 20.03 57.93 21.09
N ALA A 185 21.23 58.20 20.57
CA ALA A 185 21.79 59.54 20.51
C ALA A 185 21.02 60.45 19.54
N LEU A 186 20.68 59.95 18.35
CA LEU A 186 19.84 60.67 17.37
C LEU A 186 18.44 60.93 17.92
N ALA A 187 17.83 59.97 18.63
CA ALA A 187 16.54 60.15 19.28
C ALA A 187 16.60 61.23 20.36
N ALA A 188 17.68 61.28 21.15
CA ALA A 188 17.90 62.35 22.13
C ALA A 188 18.05 63.72 21.46
N GLN A 189 18.82 63.81 20.37
CA GLN A 189 18.95 65.04 19.57
C GLN A 189 17.63 65.48 18.95
N LEU A 190 16.82 64.54 18.45
CA LEU A 190 15.51 64.84 17.86
C LEU A 190 14.52 65.32 18.92
N ALA A 191 14.55 64.74 20.12
CA ALA A 191 13.77 65.19 21.26
C ALA A 191 14.18 66.62 21.71
N GLU A 192 15.48 66.92 21.73
CA GLU A 192 15.99 68.26 22.05
C GLU A 192 15.60 69.29 20.96
N ALA A 193 15.73 68.92 19.68
CA ALA A 193 15.30 69.75 18.56
C ALA A 193 13.78 70.02 18.59
N GLN A 194 12.96 69.02 18.96
CA GLN A 194 11.51 69.16 19.11
C GLN A 194 11.16 70.07 20.29
N LYS A 195 11.90 69.99 21.41
CA LYS A 195 11.76 70.92 22.54
C LYS A 195 12.11 72.36 22.14
N LEU A 196 13.19 72.54 21.36
CA LEU A 196 13.57 73.86 20.85
C LEU A 196 12.54 74.41 19.85
N ALA A 197 12.01 73.57 18.98
CA ALA A 197 10.98 73.95 18.00
C ALA A 197 9.67 74.37 18.69
N THR A 198 9.23 73.63 19.70
CA THR A 198 8.05 73.97 20.51
C THR A 198 8.24 75.26 21.30
N GLN A 199 9.43 75.51 21.87
CA GLN A 199 9.76 76.79 22.48
C GLN A 199 9.70 77.95 21.47
N ARG A 200 10.29 77.78 20.28
CA ARG A 200 10.24 78.79 19.21
C ARG A 200 8.82 79.06 18.73
N ALA A 201 7.96 78.02 18.66
CA ALA A 201 6.56 78.17 18.31
C ALA A 201 5.81 78.98 19.38
N ALA A 202 6.00 78.68 20.66
CA ALA A 202 5.41 79.44 21.77
C ALA A 202 5.88 80.90 21.78
N ASP A 203 7.16 81.16 21.52
CA ASP A 203 7.69 82.52 21.39
C ASP A 203 7.09 83.27 20.19
N ALA A 204 6.89 82.58 19.06
CA ALA A 204 6.26 83.15 17.88
C ALA A 204 4.78 83.48 18.13
N GLU A 205 4.04 82.60 18.80
CA GLU A 205 2.65 82.85 19.22
C GLU A 205 2.57 84.06 20.17
N LYS A 206 3.48 84.16 21.14
CA LYS A 206 3.55 85.33 22.03
C LYS A 206 3.79 86.62 21.25
N ARG A 207 4.74 86.65 20.31
CA ARG A 207 4.97 87.81 19.44
C ARG A 207 3.78 88.13 18.55
N ALA A 208 3.07 87.11 18.06
CA ALA A 208 1.86 87.29 17.27
C ALA A 208 0.72 87.89 18.11
N ALA A 209 0.55 87.46 19.36
CA ALA A 209 -0.41 88.03 20.30
C ALA A 209 -0.08 89.49 20.68
N GLU A 210 1.20 89.79 20.93
CA GLU A 210 1.67 91.17 21.14
C GLU A 210 1.43 92.06 19.91
N ALA A 211 1.66 91.52 18.70
CA ALA A 211 1.35 92.22 17.46
C ALA A 211 -0.15 92.45 17.29
N GLN A 212 -1.00 91.45 17.60
CA GLN A 212 -2.46 91.61 17.59
C GLN A 212 -2.93 92.69 18.58
N GLN A 213 -2.39 92.70 19.80
CA GLN A 213 -2.70 93.76 20.76
C GLN A 213 -2.32 95.14 20.22
N ARG A 214 -1.14 95.28 19.61
CA ARG A 214 -0.74 96.54 18.95
C ARG A 214 -1.69 96.90 17.81
N THR A 215 -2.16 95.94 17.02
CA THR A 215 -3.15 96.23 15.96
C THR A 215 -4.48 96.69 16.53
N LEU A 216 -4.94 96.11 17.65
CA LEU A 216 -6.16 96.55 18.33
C LEU A 216 -5.99 97.93 18.97
N GLU A 217 -4.84 98.23 19.57
CA GLU A 217 -4.52 99.56 20.09
C GLU A 217 -4.42 100.60 18.96
N LEU A 218 -3.83 100.23 17.82
CA LEU A 218 -3.81 101.08 16.64
C LEU A 218 -5.22 101.24 16.05
N GLU A 219 -6.05 100.20 16.05
CA GLU A 219 -7.44 100.28 15.59
C GLU A 219 -8.29 101.18 16.51
N SER A 220 -8.10 101.09 17.83
CA SER A 220 -8.77 101.99 18.79
C SER A 220 -8.30 103.43 18.60
N ARG A 221 -6.99 103.66 18.45
CA ARG A 221 -6.46 104.99 18.10
C ARG A 221 -7.00 105.49 16.78
N CYS A 222 -7.08 104.65 15.75
CA CYS A 222 -7.69 104.99 14.46
C CYS A 222 -9.18 105.28 14.58
N LYS A 223 -9.92 104.60 15.47
CA LYS A 223 -11.32 104.89 15.78
C LYS A 223 -11.48 106.22 16.52
N ASP A 224 -10.58 106.54 17.44
CA ASP A 224 -10.54 107.83 18.13
C ASP A 224 -10.20 108.97 17.15
N LEU A 225 -9.18 108.80 16.32
CA LEU A 225 -8.82 109.70 15.21
C LEU A 225 -9.93 109.79 14.15
N ALA A 226 -10.67 108.71 13.90
CA ALA A 226 -11.84 108.72 13.00
C ALA A 226 -13.04 109.41 13.66
N GLY A 227 -13.16 109.38 14.99
CA GLY A 227 -14.12 110.18 15.75
C GLY A 227 -13.81 111.67 15.67
N GLU A 228 -12.53 112.04 15.81
CA GLU A 228 -12.05 113.42 15.61
C GLU A 228 -12.20 113.87 14.14
N CYS A 229 -11.85 113.02 13.18
CA CYS A 229 -12.15 113.25 11.76
C CYS A 229 -13.66 113.25 11.46
N GLY A 230 -14.49 112.59 12.25
CA GLY A 230 -15.95 112.56 12.15
C GLY A 230 -16.58 113.89 12.55
N LEU A 231 -16.00 114.57 13.53
CA LEU A 231 -16.35 115.96 13.89
C LEU A 231 -15.97 116.93 12.76
N VAL A 232 -14.84 116.72 12.08
CA VAL A 232 -14.42 117.49 10.88
C VAL A 232 -15.26 117.12 9.64
N ARG A 233 -15.66 115.86 9.50
CA ARG A 233 -16.49 115.36 8.39
C ARG A 233 -17.95 115.82 8.51
N LYS A 234 -18.50 115.98 9.72
CA LYS A 234 -19.81 116.63 9.93
C LYS A 234 -19.82 118.12 9.51
N ALA A 235 -18.67 118.79 9.51
CA ALA A 235 -18.52 120.13 8.94
C ALA A 235 -18.36 120.14 7.39
N LEU A 236 -18.04 119.01 6.77
CA LEU A 236 -17.88 118.84 5.31
C LEU A 236 -19.03 118.08 4.63
N GLN A 237 -19.90 117.42 5.40
CA GLN A 237 -21.08 116.67 4.91
C GLN A 237 -22.29 117.55 4.57
N GLY A 238 -22.25 118.85 4.84
CA GLY A 238 -23.16 119.83 4.23
C GLY A 238 -22.83 120.14 2.75
N SER A 239 -21.67 119.69 2.24
CA SER A 239 -21.19 120.01 0.88
C SER A 239 -21.05 118.77 -0.03
N ARG A 240 -21.55 117.60 0.38
CA ARG A 240 -21.28 116.34 -0.32
C ARG A 240 -22.50 115.41 -0.40
N GLU A 241 -23.69 115.98 -0.57
CA GLU A 241 -24.92 115.28 -0.97
C GLU A 241 -25.18 115.35 -2.49
N GLN A 242 -24.24 115.90 -3.28
CA GLN A 242 -24.44 116.11 -4.72
C GLN A 242 -23.65 115.19 -5.65
N ILE A 243 -22.97 114.17 -5.15
CA ILE A 243 -22.25 113.22 -6.01
C ILE A 243 -22.49 111.80 -5.50
N GLN A 244 -23.48 111.16 -6.15
CA GLN A 244 -23.52 109.72 -6.49
C GLN A 244 -23.66 108.77 -5.29
N ARG A 245 -24.80 108.09 -5.02
CA ARG A 245 -25.67 107.28 -5.91
C ARG A 245 -24.90 106.55 -7.02
N VAL A 246 -24.93 105.20 -6.97
CA VAL A 246 -24.22 104.17 -7.77
C VAL A 246 -23.00 103.65 -6.97
N GLU A 247 -22.88 102.43 -6.43
CA GLU A 247 -23.55 101.10 -6.49
C GLU A 247 -23.06 100.30 -5.26
N GLN A 248 -23.86 100.06 -4.21
CA GLN A 248 -24.50 98.78 -3.81
C GLN A 248 -23.96 97.48 -4.46
N GLU A 249 -23.26 96.63 -3.69
CA GLU A 249 -23.71 95.44 -2.91
C GLU A 249 -23.65 94.13 -3.72
N LEU A 250 -22.71 93.21 -3.44
CA LEU A 250 -22.77 92.05 -2.50
C LEU A 250 -23.58 90.83 -3.04
N PRO A 251 -23.37 89.60 -2.52
CA PRO A 251 -22.53 88.59 -3.16
C PRO A 251 -23.25 87.23 -3.37
N GLN A 252 -22.53 86.32 -4.04
CA GLN A 252 -22.98 85.01 -4.48
C GLN A 252 -23.25 84.00 -3.36
N ARG A 253 -24.29 83.21 -3.65
CA ARG A 253 -24.66 81.89 -3.10
C ARG A 253 -23.49 80.89 -3.17
N ILE A 254 -23.49 79.90 -2.27
CA ILE A 254 -23.47 78.43 -2.53
C ILE A 254 -23.15 77.70 -1.21
N TYR A 255 -24.14 77.03 -0.60
CA TYR A 255 -23.91 75.99 0.42
C TYR A 255 -25.09 74.99 0.50
N LYS A 256 -25.47 74.36 -0.61
CA LYS A 256 -26.34 73.17 -0.60
C LYS A 256 -26.07 72.29 -1.81
N GLN A 257 -24.92 71.62 -1.86
CA GLN A 257 -24.67 70.61 -2.91
C GLN A 257 -23.56 69.59 -2.60
N GLN A 258 -23.57 68.95 -1.43
CA GLN A 258 -22.67 67.81 -1.15
C GLN A 258 -23.36 66.72 -0.31
N LEU A 259 -24.38 66.06 -0.86
CA LEU A 259 -24.93 64.86 -0.21
C LEU A 259 -25.65 63.87 -1.14
N ARG A 260 -25.22 63.74 -2.41
CA ARG A 260 -25.84 62.79 -3.35
C ARG A 260 -24.93 61.93 -4.23
N GLU A 261 -23.60 61.92 -4.05
CA GLU A 261 -22.70 61.15 -4.94
C GLU A 261 -21.92 60.00 -4.27
N GLN A 262 -22.50 59.36 -3.24
CA GLN A 262 -21.89 58.17 -2.62
C GLN A 262 -22.79 56.92 -2.57
N ARG A 263 -23.81 56.83 -3.42
CA ARG A 263 -24.75 55.68 -3.47
C ARG A 263 -24.68 54.79 -4.71
N THR A 264 -23.90 55.14 -5.73
CA THR A 264 -23.85 54.36 -6.99
C THR A 264 -22.76 53.28 -7.04
N LEU A 265 -21.69 53.40 -6.24
CA LEU A 265 -20.60 52.40 -6.21
C LEU A 265 -20.88 51.20 -5.29
N VAL A 266 -21.78 51.33 -4.31
CA VAL A 266 -22.15 50.22 -3.42
C VAL A 266 -23.20 49.30 -4.09
N ALA A 267 -24.13 49.87 -4.86
CA ALA A 267 -25.17 49.11 -5.55
C ALA A 267 -24.61 48.20 -6.67
N GLN A 268 -23.62 48.67 -7.43
CA GLN A 268 -23.00 47.88 -8.50
C GLN A 268 -22.21 46.68 -7.95
N ARG A 269 -21.54 46.84 -6.80
CA ARG A 269 -20.80 45.76 -6.13
C ARG A 269 -21.73 44.70 -5.52
N THR A 270 -22.89 45.09 -5.01
CA THR A 270 -23.90 44.14 -4.53
C THR A 270 -24.52 43.33 -5.65
N VAL A 271 -24.75 43.92 -6.84
CA VAL A 271 -25.30 43.20 -8.00
C VAL A 271 -24.31 42.16 -8.54
N VAL A 272 -23.03 42.53 -8.70
CA VAL A 272 -22.00 41.58 -9.17
C VAL A 272 -21.86 40.41 -8.20
N THR A 273 -21.82 40.69 -6.89
CA THR A 273 -21.75 39.64 -5.86
C THR A 273 -22.98 38.73 -5.92
N ALA A 274 -24.19 39.29 -6.02
CA ALA A 274 -25.42 38.51 -6.11
C ALA A 274 -25.47 37.63 -7.38
N MET A 275 -25.07 38.16 -8.53
CA MET A 275 -25.03 37.38 -9.78
C MET A 275 -23.99 36.25 -9.72
N THR A 276 -22.82 36.47 -9.11
CA THR A 276 -21.84 35.40 -8.90
C THR A 276 -22.42 34.28 -8.04
N TRP A 277 -23.10 34.60 -6.93
CA TRP A 277 -23.73 33.59 -6.07
C TRP A 277 -24.89 32.85 -6.75
N ILE A 278 -25.69 33.51 -7.60
CA ILE A 278 -26.75 32.86 -8.37
C ILE A 278 -26.16 31.89 -9.40
N CYS A 279 -25.17 32.33 -10.17
CA CYS A 279 -24.51 31.50 -11.19
C CYS A 279 -23.87 30.26 -10.54
N VAL A 280 -23.27 30.45 -9.37
CA VAL A 280 -22.77 29.36 -8.53
C VAL A 280 -23.89 28.41 -8.11
N ALA A 281 -24.99 28.91 -7.54
CA ALA A 281 -26.05 28.03 -7.05
C ALA A 281 -26.62 27.16 -8.17
N VAL A 282 -26.73 27.72 -9.39
CA VAL A 282 -27.14 27.00 -10.59
C VAL A 282 -26.11 25.95 -10.99
N THR A 283 -24.82 26.31 -11.05
CA THR A 283 -23.75 25.36 -11.43
C THR A 283 -23.54 24.25 -10.39
N MET A 284 -23.68 24.55 -9.10
CA MET A 284 -23.66 23.55 -8.03
C MET A 284 -24.88 22.62 -8.09
N GLY A 285 -26.07 23.15 -8.40
CA GLY A 285 -27.27 22.33 -8.60
C GLY A 285 -27.14 21.39 -9.79
N ALA A 286 -26.58 21.88 -10.91
CA ALA A 286 -26.29 21.07 -12.09
C ALA A 286 -25.22 20.00 -11.81
N ALA A 287 -24.14 20.35 -11.10
CA ALA A 287 -23.10 19.41 -10.70
C ALA A 287 -23.64 18.31 -9.75
N GLY A 288 -24.50 18.68 -8.80
CA GLY A 288 -25.16 17.72 -7.91
C GLY A 288 -26.06 16.74 -8.68
N LEU A 289 -26.84 17.23 -9.64
CA LEU A 289 -27.67 16.38 -10.50
C LEU A 289 -26.84 15.45 -11.40
N ALA A 290 -25.73 15.94 -11.97
CA ALA A 290 -24.82 15.13 -12.77
C ALA A 290 -24.13 14.03 -11.94
N GLY A 291 -23.77 14.35 -10.68
CA GLY A 291 -23.19 13.39 -9.74
C GLY A 291 -24.13 12.23 -9.42
N VAL A 292 -25.42 12.52 -9.19
CA VAL A 292 -26.45 11.49 -8.92
C VAL A 292 -26.66 10.55 -10.11
N ASN A 293 -26.41 11.01 -11.34
CA ASN A 293 -26.51 10.18 -12.54
C ASN A 293 -25.24 9.36 -12.84
N GLY A 294 -24.26 9.34 -11.94
CA GLY A 294 -23.02 8.57 -12.10
C GLY A 294 -21.99 9.17 -13.07
N ALA A 295 -22.21 10.39 -13.56
CA ALA A 295 -21.31 11.08 -14.48
C ALA A 295 -20.18 11.83 -13.72
N ILE A 296 -19.36 11.09 -12.96
CA ILE A 296 -18.32 11.65 -12.08
C ILE A 296 -17.36 12.59 -12.84
N GLY A 297 -17.01 12.25 -14.08
CA GLY A 297 -16.15 13.09 -14.94
C GLY A 297 -16.79 14.45 -15.24
N GLU A 298 -18.05 14.47 -15.66
CA GLU A 298 -18.78 15.72 -15.94
C GLU A 298 -19.02 16.53 -14.68
N ALA A 299 -19.34 15.88 -13.56
CA ALA A 299 -19.52 16.52 -12.27
C ALA A 299 -18.23 17.22 -11.80
N SER A 300 -17.07 16.58 -11.95
CA SER A 300 -15.77 17.17 -11.58
C SER A 300 -15.40 18.38 -12.44
N LEU A 301 -15.75 18.36 -13.73
CA LEU A 301 -15.52 19.46 -14.67
C LEU A 301 -16.44 20.65 -14.37
N MET A 302 -17.72 20.39 -14.09
CA MET A 302 -18.67 21.40 -13.60
C MET A 302 -18.20 22.03 -12.28
N LEU A 303 -17.67 21.21 -11.37
CA LEU A 303 -17.12 21.66 -10.08
C LEU A 303 -15.92 22.59 -10.28
N GLY A 304 -15.02 22.25 -11.20
CA GLY A 304 -13.89 23.10 -11.58
C GLY A 304 -14.34 24.46 -12.13
N PHE A 305 -15.34 24.48 -13.01
CA PHE A 305 -15.91 25.73 -13.51
C PHE A 305 -16.62 26.55 -12.42
N ALA A 306 -17.36 25.90 -11.52
CA ALA A 306 -18.00 26.58 -10.40
C ALA A 306 -16.95 27.24 -9.48
N PHE A 307 -15.85 26.54 -9.18
CA PHE A 307 -14.73 27.11 -8.44
C PHE A 307 -14.09 28.29 -9.18
N ALA A 308 -13.79 28.14 -10.47
CA ALA A 308 -13.17 29.19 -11.27
C ALA A 308 -14.04 30.45 -11.33
N ALA A 309 -15.36 30.28 -11.54
CA ALA A 309 -16.33 31.38 -11.52
C ALA A 309 -16.34 32.11 -10.17
N PHE A 310 -16.30 31.38 -9.06
CA PHE A 310 -16.19 31.96 -7.71
C PHE A 310 -14.90 32.73 -7.50
N PHE A 311 -13.80 32.13 -7.93
CA PHE A 311 -12.48 32.69 -7.76
C PHE A 311 -12.36 34.00 -8.56
N PHE A 312 -12.69 33.99 -9.86
CA PHE A 312 -12.67 35.20 -10.69
C PHE A 312 -13.67 36.25 -10.23
N GLY A 313 -14.87 35.86 -9.80
CA GLY A 313 -15.83 36.79 -9.21
C GLY A 313 -15.28 37.48 -7.96
N SER A 314 -14.61 36.72 -7.08
CA SER A 314 -13.94 37.27 -5.90
C SER A 314 -12.78 38.19 -6.26
N GLN A 315 -11.99 37.85 -7.29
CA GLN A 315 -10.91 38.73 -7.78
C GLN A 315 -11.44 40.01 -8.43
N ALA A 316 -12.54 39.94 -9.17
CA ALA A 316 -13.22 41.12 -9.71
C ALA A 316 -13.66 42.06 -8.59
N ILE A 317 -14.26 41.52 -7.51
CA ILE A 317 -14.65 42.31 -6.32
C ILE A 317 -13.43 42.97 -5.68
N ALA A 318 -12.30 42.24 -5.59
CA ALA A 318 -11.05 42.76 -5.04
C ALA A 318 -10.32 43.76 -5.97
N GLY A 319 -10.78 43.94 -7.21
CA GLY A 319 -10.13 44.79 -8.21
C GLY A 319 -8.85 44.19 -8.81
N ARG A 320 -8.72 42.86 -8.80
CA ARG A 320 -7.51 42.11 -9.19
C ARG A 320 -7.75 41.07 -10.29
N LEU A 321 -8.76 41.28 -11.14
CA LEU A 321 -9.17 40.28 -12.13
C LEU A 321 -8.04 39.86 -13.09
N PHE A 322 -7.14 40.79 -13.43
CA PHE A 322 -6.05 40.58 -14.40
C PHE A 322 -4.70 40.31 -13.75
N ASP A 323 -4.67 39.91 -12.48
CA ASP A 323 -3.43 39.50 -11.84
C ASP A 323 -2.98 38.14 -12.40
N ALA A 324 -1.75 38.04 -12.92
CA ALA A 324 -1.27 36.82 -13.59
C ALA A 324 -1.35 35.55 -12.70
N PRO A 325 -0.99 35.60 -11.40
CA PRO A 325 -1.19 34.47 -10.49
C PRO A 325 -2.67 34.10 -10.31
N ALA A 326 -3.58 35.08 -10.37
CA ALA A 326 -5.01 34.82 -10.26
C ALA A 326 -5.53 34.07 -11.47
N ILE A 327 -5.11 34.48 -12.68
CA ILE A 327 -5.45 33.76 -13.91
C ILE A 327 -4.93 32.32 -13.85
N ALA A 328 -3.68 32.11 -13.42
CA ALA A 328 -3.10 30.78 -13.29
C ALA A 328 -3.90 29.88 -12.33
N ILE A 329 -4.22 30.36 -11.12
CA ILE A 329 -5.00 29.58 -10.13
C ILE A 329 -6.43 29.35 -10.63
N GLY A 330 -7.05 30.34 -11.27
CA GLY A 330 -8.37 30.19 -11.87
C GLY A 330 -8.40 29.13 -12.97
N LEU A 331 -7.37 29.05 -13.81
CA LEU A 331 -7.22 28.03 -14.86
C LEU A 331 -6.95 26.63 -14.28
N ILE A 332 -6.09 26.53 -13.25
CA ILE A 332 -5.87 25.26 -12.52
C ILE A 332 -7.17 24.78 -11.87
N GLY A 333 -7.94 25.70 -11.30
CA GLY A 333 -9.27 25.40 -10.75
C GLY A 333 -10.26 24.96 -11.83
N ALA A 334 -10.31 25.66 -12.96
CA ALA A 334 -11.19 25.31 -14.08
C ALA A 334 -10.86 23.94 -14.68
N SER A 335 -9.58 23.58 -14.70
CA SER A 335 -9.10 22.28 -15.20
C SER A 335 -9.20 21.15 -14.18
N PHE A 336 -9.83 21.36 -13.01
CA PHE A 336 -10.00 20.35 -11.96
C PHE A 336 -10.54 19.03 -12.50
N GLY A 337 -11.54 19.05 -13.37
CA GLY A 337 -12.09 17.83 -13.95
C GLY A 337 -11.12 17.03 -14.83
N TRP A 338 -10.06 17.66 -15.33
CA TRP A 338 -9.02 16.98 -16.13
C TRP A 338 -7.92 16.40 -15.23
N TRP A 339 -7.36 17.19 -14.31
CA TRP A 339 -6.23 16.72 -13.51
C TRP A 339 -6.63 15.92 -12.27
N PHE A 340 -7.83 16.12 -11.72
CA PHE A 340 -8.26 15.41 -10.52
C PHE A 340 -8.30 13.88 -10.68
N PRO A 341 -8.81 13.30 -11.79
CA PRO A 341 -8.73 11.86 -12.03
C PRO A 341 -7.30 11.32 -12.05
N MET A 342 -6.35 12.08 -12.62
CA MET A 342 -4.94 11.69 -12.63
C MET A 342 -4.34 11.75 -11.21
N TRP A 343 -4.72 12.79 -10.44
CA TRP A 343 -4.30 12.93 -9.06
C TRP A 343 -4.87 11.81 -8.16
N SER A 344 -6.15 11.47 -8.30
CA SER A 344 -6.78 10.41 -7.53
C SER A 344 -6.16 9.04 -7.85
N ALA A 345 -5.84 8.77 -9.12
CA ALA A 345 -5.11 7.57 -9.51
C ALA A 345 -3.70 7.51 -8.88
N ALA A 346 -2.97 8.63 -8.87
CA ALA A 346 -1.66 8.72 -8.25
C ALA A 346 -1.73 8.49 -6.72
N VAL A 347 -2.75 9.03 -6.06
CA VAL A 347 -3.00 8.80 -4.62
C VAL A 347 -3.35 7.34 -4.36
N ALA A 348 -4.18 6.72 -5.19
CA ALA A 348 -4.51 5.30 -5.07
C ALA A 348 -3.24 4.43 -5.15
N GLN A 349 -2.39 4.68 -6.16
CA GLN A 349 -1.12 3.98 -6.32
C GLN A 349 -0.17 4.20 -5.13
N ALA A 350 -0.12 5.42 -4.58
CA ALA A 350 0.70 5.72 -3.39
C ALA A 350 0.20 4.96 -2.15
N LEU A 351 -1.12 4.89 -1.95
CA LEU A 351 -1.73 4.15 -0.83
C LEU A 351 -1.45 2.63 -0.93
N GLU A 352 -1.49 2.07 -2.13
CA GLU A 352 -1.10 0.67 -2.38
C GLU A 352 0.40 0.44 -2.07
N THR A 353 1.26 1.36 -2.54
CA THR A 353 2.72 1.24 -2.38
C THR A 353 3.14 1.35 -0.91
N TRP A 354 2.46 2.18 -0.11
CA TRP A 354 2.82 2.40 1.29
C TRP A 354 2.32 1.33 2.26
N ALA A 355 1.57 0.33 1.78
CA ALA A 355 1.09 -0.80 2.57
C ALA A 355 0.50 -0.37 3.93
N ILE A 356 -0.29 0.71 3.93
CA ILE A 356 -0.84 1.27 5.16
C ILE A 356 -1.66 0.17 5.85
N PRO A 357 -1.41 -0.13 7.13
CA PRO A 357 -2.14 -1.19 7.83
C PRO A 357 -3.61 -0.79 8.00
N THR A 358 -4.45 -1.16 7.05
CA THR A 358 -5.90 -0.90 7.02
C THR A 358 -6.72 -1.91 7.83
N GLY A 359 -6.06 -2.82 8.57
CA GLY A 359 -6.68 -3.91 9.33
C GLY A 359 -7.90 -3.55 10.19
N PRO A 360 -7.99 -2.38 10.85
CA PRO A 360 -9.16 -2.04 11.66
C PRO A 360 -10.29 -1.33 10.88
N LEU A 361 -10.12 -0.99 9.60
CA LEU A 361 -11.11 -0.22 8.84
C LEU A 361 -12.12 -1.14 8.12
N PRO A 362 -13.43 -0.82 8.14
CA PRO A 362 -14.43 -1.50 7.32
C PRO A 362 -14.05 -1.47 5.83
N ALA A 363 -14.27 -2.58 5.11
CA ALA A 363 -13.97 -2.68 3.68
C ALA A 363 -14.60 -1.56 2.83
N ALA A 364 -15.78 -1.09 3.22
CA ALA A 364 -16.47 0.02 2.56
C ALA A 364 -15.71 1.36 2.68
N ILE A 365 -15.00 1.60 3.79
CA ILE A 365 -14.13 2.78 3.96
C ILE A 365 -12.84 2.61 3.17
N ILE A 366 -12.29 1.38 3.14
CA ILE A 366 -11.06 1.08 2.38
C ILE A 366 -11.24 1.39 0.89
N ALA A 367 -12.39 1.01 0.31
CA ALA A 367 -12.71 1.31 -1.08
C ALA A 367 -12.78 2.83 -1.39
N GLN A 368 -13.22 3.64 -0.42
CA GLN A 368 -13.35 5.09 -0.56
C GLN A 368 -12.08 5.86 -0.15
N LEU A 369 -11.12 5.20 0.49
CA LEU A 369 -9.92 5.82 1.05
C LEU A 369 -9.12 6.62 -0.01
N PRO A 370 -8.86 6.10 -1.23
CA PRO A 370 -8.14 6.86 -2.25
C PRO A 370 -8.84 8.15 -2.64
N ILE A 371 -10.16 8.13 -2.76
CA ILE A 371 -10.95 9.30 -3.14
C ILE A 371 -10.94 10.33 -2.01
N GLY A 372 -11.18 9.91 -0.77
CA GLY A 372 -11.15 10.80 0.39
C GLY A 372 -9.79 11.48 0.59
N VAL A 373 -8.70 10.72 0.46
CA VAL A 373 -7.33 11.26 0.54
C VAL A 373 -7.03 12.18 -0.66
N ALA A 374 -7.47 11.83 -1.87
CA ALA A 374 -7.29 12.67 -3.06
C ALA A 374 -8.03 14.01 -2.94
N VAL A 375 -9.27 14.02 -2.43
CA VAL A 375 -10.04 15.25 -2.16
C VAL A 375 -9.35 16.10 -1.10
N ALA A 376 -8.92 15.50 0.01
CA ALA A 376 -8.26 16.22 1.09
C ALA A 376 -6.94 16.85 0.62
N THR A 377 -6.11 16.09 -0.08
CA THR A 377 -4.80 16.56 -0.58
C THR A 377 -4.95 17.61 -1.68
N ALA A 378 -5.86 17.42 -2.64
CA ALA A 378 -6.15 18.42 -3.66
C ALA A 378 -6.65 19.74 -3.04
N GLY A 379 -7.56 19.65 -2.07
CA GLY A 379 -8.08 20.80 -1.35
C GLY A 379 -7.01 21.50 -0.49
N LEU A 380 -6.07 20.76 0.11
CA LEU A 380 -4.95 21.34 0.85
C LEU A 380 -3.96 22.05 -0.08
N THR A 381 -3.60 21.45 -1.21
CA THR A 381 -2.75 22.08 -2.23
C THR A 381 -3.38 23.38 -2.74
N LEU A 382 -4.69 23.37 -2.99
CA LEU A 382 -5.41 24.57 -3.40
C LEU A 382 -5.47 25.62 -2.28
N SER A 383 -5.58 25.21 -1.01
CA SER A 383 -5.53 26.14 0.13
C SER A 383 -4.18 26.87 0.22
N ILE A 384 -3.07 26.18 -0.05
CA ILE A 384 -1.72 26.76 -0.08
C ILE A 384 -1.62 27.75 -1.25
N GLY A 385 -2.10 27.37 -2.44
CA GLY A 385 -2.16 28.27 -3.60
C GLY A 385 -2.98 29.54 -3.33
N LEU A 386 -4.17 29.39 -2.72
CA LEU A 386 -5.00 30.52 -2.32
C LEU A 386 -4.32 31.39 -1.25
N PHE A 387 -3.57 30.81 -0.33
CA PHE A 387 -2.81 31.58 0.67
C PHE A 387 -1.71 32.41 0.01
N ALA A 388 -0.91 31.81 -0.89
CA ALA A 388 0.13 32.52 -1.62
C ALA A 388 -0.41 33.74 -2.38
N LEU A 389 -1.65 33.64 -2.89
CA LEU A 389 -2.29 34.71 -3.64
C LEU A 389 -2.98 35.76 -2.77
N THR A 390 -3.65 35.33 -1.70
CA THR A 390 -4.48 36.20 -0.86
C THR A 390 -3.76 36.77 0.36
N TRP A 391 -2.62 36.18 0.74
CA TRP A 391 -1.87 36.43 1.98
C TRP A 391 -2.77 36.40 3.25
N SER A 392 -3.84 35.61 3.20
CA SER A 392 -4.85 35.55 4.26
C SER A 392 -4.76 34.23 5.02
N GLY A 393 -4.06 34.24 6.17
CA GLY A 393 -3.96 33.06 7.04
C GLY A 393 -5.33 32.53 7.51
N LYS A 394 -6.33 33.40 7.67
CA LYS A 394 -7.71 33.00 7.99
C LYS A 394 -8.34 32.17 6.87
N LEU A 395 -8.05 32.50 5.61
CA LEU A 395 -8.57 31.78 4.46
C LEU A 395 -7.86 30.43 4.31
N LEU A 396 -6.55 30.36 4.55
CA LEU A 396 -5.78 29.12 4.59
C LEU A 396 -6.38 28.12 5.58
N VAL A 397 -6.58 28.54 6.83
CA VAL A 397 -7.13 27.67 7.89
C VAL A 397 -8.57 27.23 7.55
N GLN A 398 -9.41 28.17 7.08
CA GLN A 398 -10.79 27.86 6.72
C GLN A 398 -10.87 26.84 5.57
N VAL A 399 -10.14 27.07 4.47
CA VAL A 399 -10.16 26.17 3.31
C VAL A 399 -9.50 24.85 3.64
N GLY A 400 -8.36 24.85 4.35
CA GLY A 400 -7.68 23.63 4.77
C GLY A 400 -8.57 22.73 5.66
N PHE A 401 -9.25 23.32 6.65
CA PHE A 401 -10.18 22.58 7.50
C PHE A 401 -11.36 21.98 6.72
N VAL A 402 -11.93 22.76 5.79
CA VAL A 402 -13.04 22.32 4.95
C VAL A 402 -12.58 21.23 3.97
N SER A 403 -11.36 21.29 3.45
CA SER A 403 -10.77 20.23 2.61
C SER A 403 -10.65 18.90 3.35
N VAL A 404 -10.22 18.93 4.62
CA VAL A 404 -10.15 17.73 5.47
C VAL A 404 -11.56 17.20 5.77
N LEU A 405 -12.52 18.08 6.10
CA LEU A 405 -13.91 17.67 6.30
C LEU A 405 -14.54 17.08 5.03
N ALA A 406 -14.27 17.67 3.87
CA ALA A 406 -14.77 17.16 2.59
C ALA A 406 -14.15 15.79 2.25
N GLY A 407 -12.85 15.62 2.51
CA GLY A 407 -12.19 14.32 2.40
C GLY A 407 -12.79 13.28 3.34
N GLY A 408 -13.08 13.66 4.59
CA GLY A 408 -13.76 12.79 5.56
C GLY A 408 -15.20 12.45 5.17
N LEU A 409 -15.95 13.40 4.62
CA LEU A 409 -17.30 13.15 4.09
C LEU A 409 -17.28 12.20 2.88
N ALA A 410 -16.25 12.28 2.04
CA ALA A 410 -16.05 11.36 0.93
C ALA A 410 -15.69 9.92 1.36
N LEU A 411 -15.33 9.70 2.64
CA LEU A 411 -15.13 8.35 3.19
C LEU A 411 -16.43 7.66 3.62
N PHE A 412 -17.55 8.36 3.66
CA PHE A 412 -18.83 7.72 3.98
C PHE A 412 -19.20 6.75 2.85
N PRO A 413 -19.47 5.48 3.19
CA PRO A 413 -19.82 4.48 2.20
C PRO A 413 -21.19 4.83 1.60
N ASP A 414 -21.18 5.24 0.34
CA ASP A 414 -22.37 5.64 -0.39
C ASP A 414 -22.22 5.23 -1.85
N ASP A 415 -22.95 4.19 -2.23
CA ASP A 415 -22.95 3.65 -3.58
C ASP A 415 -23.56 4.63 -4.60
N SER A 416 -24.32 5.63 -4.14
CA SER A 416 -24.96 6.63 -5.00
C SER A 416 -24.04 7.78 -5.41
N GLY A 417 -22.85 7.90 -4.81
CA GLY A 417 -21.95 9.04 -5.04
C GLY A 417 -22.48 10.37 -4.50
N PHE A 418 -23.58 10.36 -3.75
CA PHE A 418 -24.18 11.55 -3.14
C PHE A 418 -23.26 12.15 -2.08
N ALA A 419 -22.59 11.35 -1.24
CA ALA A 419 -21.66 11.81 -0.21
C ALA A 419 -20.50 12.62 -0.81
N ILE A 420 -19.91 12.15 -1.92
CA ILE A 420 -18.83 12.86 -2.63
C ILE A 420 -19.34 14.18 -3.22
N SER A 421 -20.52 14.14 -3.86
CA SER A 421 -21.15 15.32 -4.46
C SER A 421 -21.49 16.36 -3.39
N ALA A 422 -22.05 15.94 -2.26
CA ALA A 422 -22.39 16.80 -1.13
C ALA A 422 -21.12 17.40 -0.49
N ALA A 423 -20.06 16.60 -0.32
CA ALA A 423 -18.77 17.08 0.19
C ALA A 423 -18.18 18.17 -0.71
N ALA A 424 -18.21 17.97 -2.03
CA ALA A 424 -17.74 18.92 -3.02
C ALA A 424 -18.54 20.23 -3.02
N VAL A 425 -19.88 20.13 -2.93
CA VAL A 425 -20.79 21.28 -2.82
C VAL A 425 -20.51 22.07 -1.54
N ILE A 426 -20.43 21.41 -0.38
CA ILE A 426 -20.11 22.07 0.90
C ILE A 426 -18.75 22.75 0.80
N TRP A 427 -17.77 22.07 0.21
CA TRP A 427 -16.42 22.60 0.05
C TRP A 427 -16.38 23.88 -0.79
N ILE A 428 -17.03 23.88 -1.96
CA ILE A 428 -17.15 25.06 -2.82
C ILE A 428 -17.88 26.20 -2.10
N ALA A 429 -19.02 25.91 -1.45
CA ALA A 429 -19.82 26.94 -0.80
C ALA A 429 -19.04 27.65 0.31
N VAL A 430 -18.33 26.89 1.15
CA VAL A 430 -17.55 27.47 2.26
C VAL A 430 -16.31 28.20 1.75
N THR A 431 -15.62 27.65 0.74
CA THR A 431 -14.44 28.29 0.12
C THR A 431 -14.84 29.59 -0.59
N GLY A 432 -15.91 29.57 -1.37
CA GLY A 432 -16.49 30.75 -2.03
C GLY A 432 -16.93 31.83 -1.04
N ALA A 433 -17.56 31.44 0.08
CA ALA A 433 -17.89 32.36 1.17
C ALA A 433 -16.66 32.97 1.86
N GLY A 434 -15.58 32.21 1.98
CA GLY A 434 -14.29 32.70 2.47
C GLY A 434 -13.67 33.72 1.52
N LEU A 435 -13.59 33.39 0.23
CA LEU A 435 -13.02 34.24 -0.82
C LEU A 435 -13.81 35.54 -0.99
N THR A 436 -15.14 35.49 -0.96
CA THR A 436 -15.99 36.67 -1.06
C THR A 436 -15.76 37.60 0.14
N ARG A 437 -15.71 37.06 1.37
CA ARG A 437 -15.43 37.85 2.59
C ARG A 437 -14.03 38.49 2.54
N TRP A 438 -13.04 37.77 2.02
CA TRP A 438 -11.71 38.31 1.80
C TRP A 438 -11.73 39.45 0.77
N ALA A 439 -12.36 39.23 -0.39
CA ALA A 439 -12.41 40.20 -1.47
C ALA A 439 -13.08 41.51 -1.04
N VAL A 440 -14.21 41.43 -0.33
CA VAL A 440 -14.90 42.61 0.23
C VAL A 440 -13.98 43.36 1.20
N ARG A 441 -13.24 42.64 2.05
CA ARG A 441 -12.29 43.27 2.98
C ARG A 441 -11.15 43.98 2.25
N VAL A 442 -10.56 43.35 1.22
CA VAL A 442 -9.50 43.97 0.40
C VAL A 442 -10.04 45.21 -0.32
N ALA A 443 -11.21 45.09 -0.96
CA ALA A 443 -11.86 46.20 -1.65
C ALA A 443 -12.21 47.37 -0.72
N SER A 444 -12.58 47.09 0.54
CA SER A 444 -12.86 48.13 1.54
C SER A 444 -11.61 48.89 1.97
N LYS A 445 -10.43 48.24 1.97
CA LYS A 445 -9.15 48.88 2.29
C LYS A 445 -8.58 49.66 1.10
N ALA A 446 -8.87 49.22 -0.12
CA ALA A 446 -8.41 49.86 -1.34
C ALA A 446 -9.24 51.10 -1.75
N ALA A 447 -10.39 51.34 -1.10
CA ALA A 447 -11.15 52.56 -1.32
C ALA A 447 -10.29 53.75 -0.88
N PRO A 448 -9.85 54.63 -1.81
CA PRO A 448 -8.98 55.72 -1.46
C PRO A 448 -9.73 56.60 -0.45
N VAL A 449 -9.06 56.91 0.66
CA VAL A 449 -9.52 57.93 1.61
C VAL A 449 -9.31 59.29 0.92
N THR A 450 -10.03 59.52 -0.17
CA THR A 450 -10.10 60.81 -0.86
C THR A 450 -11.12 61.68 -0.15
N THR A 451 -10.92 61.86 1.15
CA THR A 451 -11.42 63.01 1.90
C THR A 451 -10.21 63.80 2.37
N ALA A 452 -9.30 64.09 1.43
CA ALA A 452 -8.53 65.32 1.53
C ALA A 452 -9.55 66.44 1.30
N VAL A 453 -10.09 66.97 2.39
CA VAL A 453 -10.67 68.31 2.40
C VAL A 453 -9.63 69.19 1.70
N PRO A 454 -9.98 69.93 0.64
CA PRO A 454 -9.03 70.83 0.00
C PRO A 454 -8.56 71.78 1.10
N GLN A 455 -7.31 71.64 1.54
CA GLN A 455 -6.63 72.72 2.23
C GLN A 455 -6.69 73.88 1.25
N VAL A 456 -7.54 74.85 1.55
CA VAL A 456 -7.59 76.14 0.89
C VAL A 456 -6.18 76.71 1.06
N SER A 457 -5.38 76.61 0.00
CA SER A 457 -4.13 77.33 -0.12
C SER A 457 -4.44 78.81 0.11
N GLN A 458 -4.15 79.30 1.32
CA GLN A 458 -4.03 80.73 1.53
C GLN A 458 -2.87 81.20 0.64
N VAL A 459 -3.24 81.95 -0.39
CA VAL A 459 -2.33 82.66 -1.29
C VAL A 459 -1.49 83.61 -0.44
N SER A 460 -0.24 83.23 -0.19
CA SER A 460 0.79 84.11 0.33
C SER A 460 1.12 85.14 -0.75
N VAL A 461 0.49 86.30 -0.69
CA VAL A 461 0.84 87.48 -1.49
C VAL A 461 2.22 87.97 -1.04
N ALA A 462 3.20 87.91 -1.95
CA ALA A 462 4.53 88.49 -1.74
C ALA A 462 4.43 90.02 -1.68
N PRO A 463 4.96 90.69 -0.63
CA PRO A 463 5.07 92.14 -0.65
C PRO A 463 6.22 92.55 -1.55
N GLY A 464 5.89 93.39 -2.54
CA GLY A 464 6.82 94.00 -3.47
C GLY A 464 7.89 94.84 -2.76
N ARG A 465 9.07 94.79 -3.36
CA ARG A 465 10.23 95.65 -3.10
C ARG A 465 9.92 97.06 -3.64
N PRO A 466 9.98 98.14 -2.83
CA PRO A 466 10.23 99.47 -3.36
C PRO A 466 11.72 99.85 -3.23
N VAL A 467 12.11 100.72 -4.16
CA VAL A 467 13.43 101.26 -4.48
C VAL A 467 14.02 102.11 -3.35
#